data_AF-A0A821Z0G8-F1
#
_entry.id   AF-A0A821Z0G8-F1
#
_cell.length_a   1.000
_cell.length_b   1.000
_cell.length_c   1.000
_cell.angle_alpha   90.00
_cell.angle_beta   90.00
_cell.angle_gamma   90.00
#
_symmetry.space_group_name_H-M   'P 1'
#
loop_
_entity.id
_entity.type
_entity.pdbx_description
1 polymer ?
#
loop_
_entity_poly.entity_id
_entity_poly.type
_entity_poly.pdbx_seq_one_letter_code
_entity_poly.pdbx_strand_id
1 'polypeptide(L)'
;IYRHGDRSPTFSYPKSIADEFFWPNGFGQLTLRGQIQQIRLGQYFRERYSKLLNSTYVASELMGVSKCPYFFELVEEIRNTEQIQNISQDFRKFFDKLEMWTGSKINDLFDAWFIADIVLIEALYNKSSSWANTLVLSQLQQIADLSFYHLFNSFETSRIIAGPIIRDIMENIRNIISNKSNRWKAKIYSGHDATIFAILSYFQANYIHQPPYSSTLFFDLYHIPG
;
A
#
# COMPACT_ATOMS: atom_id res chain seq x y z
N ILE A 1 4.02 5.33 -10.54
CA ILE A 1 2.96 5.11 -9.53
C ILE A 1 3.66 4.89 -8.20
N TYR A 2 3.29 5.57 -7.13
CA TYR A 2 3.99 5.44 -5.84
C TYR A 2 3.03 5.28 -4.66
N ARG A 3 3.47 4.55 -3.64
CA ARG A 3 2.82 4.53 -2.31
C ARG A 3 3.17 5.82 -1.56
N HIS A 4 2.23 6.38 -0.82
CA HIS A 4 2.52 7.47 0.12
C HIS A 4 3.70 7.16 1.05
N GLY A 5 4.26 8.21 1.66
CA GLY A 5 5.33 8.07 2.65
C GLY A 5 4.79 7.56 4.00
N ASP A 6 5.70 7.47 4.97
CA ASP A 6 5.41 7.14 6.36
C ASP A 6 4.26 7.99 6.94
N ARG A 7 3.32 7.32 7.60
CA ARG A 7 2.12 7.92 8.19
C ARG A 7 1.90 7.42 9.62
N SER A 8 1.08 8.15 10.37
CA SER A 8 0.47 7.62 11.59
C SER A 8 -0.45 6.42 11.28
N PRO A 9 -0.76 5.57 12.27
CA PRO A 9 -1.80 4.55 12.14
C PRO A 9 -3.11 5.20 11.71
N THR A 10 -3.96 4.49 10.96
CA THR A 10 -5.26 5.02 10.53
C THR A 10 -6.30 5.06 11.65
N PHE A 11 -6.06 4.32 12.74
CA PHE A 11 -6.83 4.31 13.98
C PHE A 11 -5.97 3.66 15.09
N SER A 12 -6.54 3.51 16.29
CA SER A 12 -5.88 2.89 17.45
C SER A 12 -6.67 1.67 17.95
N TYR A 13 -6.07 0.91 18.88
CA TYR A 13 -6.72 -0.20 19.58
C TYR A 13 -6.93 0.14 21.07
N PRO A 14 -7.91 -0.48 21.77
CA PRO A 14 -8.35 -0.04 23.11
C PRO A 14 -7.26 0.09 24.18
N LYS A 15 -6.23 -0.78 24.13
CA LYS A 15 -5.11 -0.79 25.08
C LYS A 15 -3.83 -0.16 24.52
N SER A 16 -3.89 0.63 23.45
CA SER A 16 -2.71 1.28 22.91
C SER A 16 -2.20 2.33 23.91
N ILE A 17 -0.87 2.44 24.00
CA ILE A 17 -0.20 3.49 24.77
C ILE A 17 0.02 4.76 23.94
N ALA A 18 -0.14 4.69 22.61
CA ALA A 18 -0.06 5.81 21.70
C ALA A 18 -1.47 6.35 21.44
N ASP A 19 -1.86 7.38 22.20
CA ASP A 19 -3.11 8.09 21.98
C ASP A 19 -3.01 9.08 20.80
N GLU A 20 -4.14 9.72 20.47
CA GLU A 20 -4.20 10.67 19.35
C GLU A 20 -3.27 11.88 19.56
N PHE A 21 -2.94 12.24 20.81
CA PHE A 21 -2.02 13.35 21.11
C PHE A 21 -0.56 13.03 20.76
N PHE A 22 -0.19 11.75 20.72
CA PHE A 22 1.13 11.36 20.21
C PHE A 22 1.30 11.67 18.72
N TRP A 23 0.21 11.60 17.94
CA TRP A 23 0.23 11.85 16.51
C TRP A 23 -0.14 13.32 16.27
N PRO A 24 0.83 14.22 16.02
CA PRO A 24 0.57 15.67 16.01
C PRO A 24 -0.41 16.12 14.92
N ASN A 25 -0.56 15.32 13.87
CA ASN A 25 -1.50 15.57 12.79
C ASN A 25 -2.76 14.68 12.89
N GLY A 26 -2.88 13.84 13.91
CA GLY A 26 -3.92 12.82 14.05
C GLY A 26 -3.63 11.54 13.25
N PHE A 27 -4.62 10.65 13.23
CA PHE A 27 -4.52 9.34 12.56
C PHE A 27 -4.60 9.43 11.03
N GLY A 28 -3.91 8.50 10.36
CA GLY A 28 -3.85 8.36 8.91
C GLY A 28 -3.08 9.46 8.20
N GLN A 29 -2.43 10.37 8.93
CA GLN A 29 -1.74 11.52 8.36
C GLN A 29 -0.26 11.24 8.07
N LEU A 30 0.24 11.85 7.00
CA LEU A 30 1.65 11.79 6.63
C LEU A 30 2.51 12.44 7.74
N THR A 31 3.54 11.74 8.18
CA THR A 31 4.48 12.27 9.19
C THR A 31 5.56 13.14 8.52
N LEU A 32 6.37 13.85 9.32
CA LEU A 32 7.54 14.55 8.79
C LEU A 32 8.51 13.58 8.09
N ARG A 33 8.67 12.37 8.62
CA ARG A 33 9.45 11.30 7.98
C ARG A 33 8.87 10.96 6.61
N GLY A 34 7.55 10.83 6.50
CA GLY A 34 6.85 10.56 5.25
C GLY A 34 7.00 11.68 4.22
N GLN A 35 6.91 12.93 4.66
CA GLN A 35 7.17 14.10 3.81
C GLN A 35 8.60 14.07 3.25
N ILE A 36 9.61 13.82 4.11
CA ILE A 36 11.00 13.72 3.69
C ILE A 36 11.21 12.57 2.69
N GLN A 37 10.58 11.41 2.89
CA GLN A 37 10.63 10.31 1.94
C GLN A 37 10.08 10.71 0.56
N GLN A 38 8.97 11.45 0.53
CA GLN A 38 8.38 11.92 -0.73
C GLN A 38 9.20 13.03 -1.39
N ILE A 39 9.83 13.92 -0.62
CA ILE A 39 10.79 14.90 -1.14
C ILE A 39 11.98 14.18 -1.80
N ARG A 40 12.56 13.17 -1.13
CA ARG A 40 13.66 12.37 -1.68
C ARG A 40 13.24 11.60 -2.93
N LEU A 41 12.03 11.05 -2.96
CA LEU A 41 11.48 10.42 -4.15
C LEU A 41 11.35 11.42 -5.31
N GLY A 42 10.89 12.64 -5.03
CA GLY A 42 10.82 13.73 -6.03
C GLY A 42 12.19 14.16 -6.54
N GLN A 43 13.20 14.22 -5.67
CA GLN A 43 14.60 14.49 -6.05
C GLN A 43 15.14 13.39 -6.97
N TYR A 44 14.94 12.13 -6.61
CA TYR A 44 15.31 10.98 -7.45
C TYR A 44 14.60 11.03 -8.82
N PHE A 45 13.30 11.32 -8.85
CA PHE A 45 12.54 11.48 -10.09
C PHE A 45 13.10 12.61 -10.96
N ARG A 46 13.43 13.75 -10.34
CA ARG A 46 14.02 14.91 -11.04
C ARG A 46 15.37 14.57 -11.67
N GLU A 47 16.21 13.83 -10.97
CA GLU A 47 17.51 13.37 -11.46
C GLU A 47 17.33 12.38 -12.62
N ARG A 48 16.53 11.33 -12.40
CA ARG A 48 16.26 10.25 -13.37
C ARG A 48 15.72 10.77 -14.70
N TYR A 49 14.77 11.71 -14.66
CA TYR A 49 14.10 12.23 -15.85
C TYR A 49 14.57 13.64 -16.25
N SER A 50 15.75 14.06 -15.79
CA SER A 50 16.34 15.38 -16.08
C SER A 50 16.47 15.69 -17.58
N LYS A 51 16.69 14.67 -18.42
CA LYS A 51 16.75 14.79 -19.88
C LYS A 51 15.37 14.84 -20.56
N LEU A 52 14.34 14.33 -19.91
CA LEU A 52 12.97 14.26 -20.44
C LEU A 52 12.13 15.49 -20.02
N LEU A 53 12.25 15.89 -18.75
CA LEU A 53 11.44 16.94 -18.12
C LEU A 53 12.20 18.26 -17.98
N ASN A 54 11.58 19.35 -18.44
CA ASN A 54 12.12 20.71 -18.29
C ASN A 54 12.19 21.12 -16.80
N SER A 55 12.93 22.18 -16.50
CA SER A 55 13.08 22.70 -15.12
C SER A 55 11.82 23.33 -14.52
N THR A 56 10.80 23.63 -15.33
CA THR A 56 9.54 24.27 -14.92
C THR A 56 8.37 23.28 -14.94
N TYR A 57 7.57 23.29 -13.86
CA TYR A 57 6.38 22.45 -13.71
C TYR A 57 5.22 22.94 -14.58
N VAL A 58 4.45 22.01 -15.16
CA VAL A 58 3.20 22.28 -15.87
C VAL A 58 2.12 21.35 -15.29
N ALA A 59 1.15 21.93 -14.60
CA ALA A 59 0.11 21.18 -13.91
C ALA A 59 -1.01 20.71 -14.86
N SER A 60 -1.42 19.45 -14.76
CA SER A 60 -2.82 19.09 -14.51
C SER A 60 -3.02 17.59 -14.20
N GLU A 61 -4.02 17.36 -13.35
CA GLU A 61 -4.71 16.12 -12.97
C GLU A 61 -4.14 15.28 -11.81
N LEU A 62 -5.01 15.10 -10.81
CA LEU A 62 -4.93 14.19 -9.66
C LEU A 62 -6.00 13.12 -9.87
N MET A 63 -5.63 11.84 -9.75
CA MET A 63 -6.61 10.74 -9.69
C MET A 63 -6.88 10.39 -8.22
N GLY A 64 -8.16 10.34 -7.84
CA GLY A 64 -8.63 9.81 -6.56
C GLY A 64 -9.21 8.41 -6.72
N VAL A 65 -9.02 7.54 -5.72
CA VAL A 65 -9.61 6.20 -5.70
C VAL A 65 -11.10 6.31 -5.36
N SER A 66 -11.99 5.85 -6.25
CA SER A 66 -13.43 5.80 -6.02
C SER A 66 -13.84 4.58 -5.18
N LYS A 67 -14.88 4.69 -4.34
CA LYS A 67 -15.49 3.55 -3.64
C LYS A 67 -16.01 2.51 -4.65
N CYS A 68 -15.65 1.24 -4.48
CA CYS A 68 -16.12 0.13 -5.30
C CYS A 68 -16.88 -0.88 -4.42
N PRO A 69 -18.23 -0.95 -4.48
CA PRO A 69 -19.02 -1.89 -3.68
C PRO A 69 -18.61 -3.35 -3.89
N TYR A 70 -18.38 -3.75 -5.14
CA TYR A 70 -17.96 -5.10 -5.50
C TYR A 70 -16.62 -5.51 -4.88
N PHE A 71 -15.72 -4.56 -4.61
CA PHE A 71 -14.48 -4.86 -3.91
C PHE A 71 -14.75 -5.37 -2.48
N PHE A 72 -15.71 -4.77 -1.77
CA PHE A 72 -16.07 -5.23 -0.42
C PHE A 72 -16.69 -6.62 -0.43
N GLU A 73 -17.54 -6.92 -1.42
CA GLU A 73 -18.09 -8.27 -1.62
C GLU A 73 -16.97 -9.30 -1.81
N LEU A 74 -15.98 -8.98 -2.65
CA LEU A 74 -14.84 -9.84 -2.91
C LEU A 74 -13.94 -10.05 -1.67
N VAL A 75 -13.75 -9.00 -0.84
CA VAL A 75 -13.04 -9.15 0.44
C VAL A 75 -13.76 -10.14 1.35
N GLU A 76 -15.09 -10.06 1.44
CA GLU A 76 -15.89 -10.99 2.25
C GLU A 76 -15.87 -12.42 1.68
N GLU A 77 -15.90 -12.58 0.36
CA GLU A 77 -15.72 -13.88 -0.29
C GLU A 77 -14.36 -14.48 0.06
N ILE A 78 -13.27 -13.70 -0.06
CA ILE A 78 -11.91 -14.13 0.28
C ILE A 78 -11.81 -14.52 1.76
N ARG A 79 -12.38 -13.69 2.66
CA ARG A 79 -12.41 -13.93 4.11
C ARG A 79 -13.05 -15.28 4.46
N ASN A 80 -14.06 -15.69 3.70
CA ASN A 80 -14.80 -16.93 3.92
C ASN A 80 -14.20 -18.17 3.21
N THR A 81 -13.06 -18.04 2.52
CA THR A 81 -12.40 -19.19 1.89
C THR A 81 -11.77 -20.14 2.91
N GLU A 82 -11.75 -21.44 2.61
CA GLU A 82 -11.08 -22.45 3.43
C GLU A 82 -9.59 -22.11 3.64
N GLN A 83 -8.94 -21.53 2.63
CA GLN A 83 -7.55 -21.10 2.71
C GLN A 83 -7.33 -20.06 3.82
N ILE A 84 -8.14 -18.99 3.85
CA ILE A 84 -8.03 -17.95 4.88
C ILE A 84 -8.45 -18.49 6.25
N GLN A 85 -9.46 -19.36 6.32
CA GLN A 85 -9.88 -19.99 7.57
C GLN A 85 -8.78 -20.86 8.16
N ASN A 86 -8.11 -21.68 7.35
CA ASN A 86 -7.01 -22.54 7.78
C ASN A 86 -5.81 -21.71 8.26
N ILE A 87 -5.40 -20.68 7.51
CA ILE A 87 -4.32 -19.78 7.94
C ILE A 87 -4.69 -19.08 9.24
N SER A 88 -5.93 -18.58 9.36
CA SER A 88 -6.41 -17.93 10.58
C SER A 88 -6.38 -18.88 11.78
N GLN A 89 -6.69 -20.16 11.56
CA GLN A 89 -6.61 -21.19 12.58
C GLN A 89 -5.17 -21.50 13.01
N ASP A 90 -4.22 -21.49 12.07
CA ASP A 90 -2.79 -21.65 12.39
C ASP A 90 -2.27 -20.53 13.31
N PHE A 91 -2.78 -19.30 13.12
CA PHE A 91 -2.46 -18.15 13.96
C PHE A 91 -3.34 -18.01 15.21
N ARG A 92 -4.32 -18.89 15.45
CA ARG A 92 -5.34 -18.71 16.51
C ARG A 92 -4.74 -18.44 17.90
N LYS A 93 -3.72 -19.20 18.30
CA LYS A 93 -3.01 -19.00 19.58
C LYS A 93 -2.34 -17.64 19.69
N PHE A 94 -1.87 -17.10 18.56
CA PHE A 94 -1.28 -15.76 18.52
C PHE A 94 -2.36 -14.69 18.54
N PHE A 95 -3.47 -14.88 17.82
CA PHE A 95 -4.64 -14.00 17.88
C PHE A 95 -5.16 -13.87 19.32
N ASP A 96 -5.27 -14.96 20.08
CA ASP A 96 -5.72 -14.90 21.47
C ASP A 96 -4.81 -14.02 22.36
N LYS A 97 -3.49 -14.05 22.11
CA LYS A 97 -2.54 -13.15 22.78
C LYS A 97 -2.74 -11.70 22.34
N LEU A 98 -2.90 -11.46 21.04
CA LEU A 98 -3.18 -10.13 20.51
C LEU A 98 -4.49 -9.56 21.08
N GLU A 99 -5.56 -10.34 21.18
CA GLU A 99 -6.82 -9.91 21.80
C GLU A 99 -6.59 -9.51 23.27
N MET A 100 -5.85 -10.32 24.02
CA MET A 100 -5.51 -10.03 25.42
C MET A 100 -4.70 -8.72 25.55
N TRP A 101 -3.70 -8.52 24.68
CA TRP A 101 -2.80 -7.37 24.73
C TRP A 101 -3.41 -6.08 24.22
N THR A 102 -4.30 -6.15 23.22
CA THR A 102 -4.85 -4.97 22.52
C THR A 102 -6.25 -4.62 23.00
N GLY A 103 -7.01 -5.60 23.51
CA GLY A 103 -8.43 -5.45 23.81
C GLY A 103 -9.34 -5.49 22.57
N SER A 104 -8.78 -5.69 21.38
CA SER A 104 -9.53 -5.82 20.14
C SER A 104 -9.93 -7.28 19.89
N LYS A 105 -11.11 -7.51 19.31
CA LYS A 105 -11.50 -8.83 18.84
C LYS A 105 -10.77 -9.14 17.52
N ILE A 106 -10.27 -10.36 17.37
CA ILE A 106 -9.52 -10.82 16.20
C ILE A 106 -10.11 -12.16 15.75
N ASN A 107 -10.97 -12.11 14.75
CA ASN A 107 -11.65 -13.30 14.25
C ASN A 107 -10.80 -14.03 13.20
N ASP A 108 -10.07 -13.27 12.37
CA ASP A 108 -9.29 -13.79 11.26
C ASP A 108 -8.03 -12.99 10.98
N LEU A 109 -7.33 -13.40 9.91
CA LEU A 109 -6.10 -12.81 9.43
C LEU A 109 -6.23 -11.31 9.07
N PHE A 110 -7.38 -10.86 8.57
CA PHE A 110 -7.59 -9.46 8.19
C PHE A 110 -7.83 -8.57 9.41
N ASP A 111 -8.55 -9.06 10.42
CA ASP A 111 -8.66 -8.37 11.71
C ASP A 111 -7.28 -8.22 12.37
N ALA A 112 -6.46 -9.28 12.31
CA ALA A 112 -5.10 -9.27 12.83
C ALA A 112 -4.18 -8.31 12.07
N TRP A 113 -4.36 -8.17 10.75
CA TRP A 113 -3.61 -7.21 9.94
C TRP A 113 -3.83 -5.76 10.37
N PHE A 114 -5.04 -5.39 10.75
CA PHE A 114 -5.29 -4.04 11.28
C PHE A 114 -4.48 -3.76 12.55
N ILE A 115 -4.37 -4.73 13.45
CA ILE A 115 -3.51 -4.63 14.64
C ILE A 115 -2.03 -4.56 14.24
N ALA A 116 -1.62 -5.36 13.26
CA ALA A 116 -0.25 -5.34 12.74
C ALA A 116 0.15 -3.97 12.20
N ASP A 117 -0.68 -3.31 11.38
CA ASP A 117 -0.39 -1.96 10.85
C ASP A 117 -0.11 -0.97 11.99
N ILE A 118 -0.97 -0.96 13.01
CA ILE A 118 -0.85 -0.04 14.16
C ILE A 118 0.46 -0.30 14.92
N VAL A 119 0.68 -1.55 15.34
CA VAL A 119 1.80 -1.90 16.24
C VAL A 119 3.14 -1.78 15.52
N LEU A 120 3.21 -2.14 14.24
CA LEU A 120 4.41 -1.96 13.43
C LEU A 120 4.75 -0.48 13.27
N ILE A 121 3.75 0.38 13.06
CA ILE A 121 3.96 1.83 13.02
C ILE A 121 4.41 2.35 14.38
N GLU A 122 3.73 1.99 15.48
CA GLU A 122 4.13 2.41 16.83
C GLU A 122 5.58 1.99 17.18
N ALA A 123 6.00 0.80 16.75
CA ALA A 123 7.36 0.29 16.93
C ALA A 123 8.41 1.15 16.20
N LEU A 124 8.09 1.68 15.01
CA LEU A 124 8.98 2.61 14.27
C LEU A 124 9.26 3.91 15.05
N TYR A 125 8.39 4.26 15.99
CA TYR A 125 8.46 5.46 16.81
C TYR A 125 8.83 5.17 18.27
N ASN A 126 9.23 3.94 18.60
CA ASN A 126 9.52 3.48 19.97
C ASN A 126 8.34 3.73 20.93
N LYS A 127 7.11 3.54 20.44
CA LYS A 127 5.85 3.70 21.18
C LYS A 127 5.01 2.44 21.26
N SER A 128 5.56 1.30 20.85
CA SER A 128 4.88 0.03 21.02
C SER A 128 4.93 -0.41 22.49
N SER A 129 3.88 -1.09 22.93
CA SER A 129 3.82 -1.71 24.26
C SER A 129 4.94 -2.74 24.48
N SER A 130 5.27 -3.03 25.73
CA SER A 130 6.40 -3.92 26.11
C SER A 130 6.30 -5.35 25.57
N TRP A 131 5.10 -5.83 25.25
CA TRP A 131 4.88 -7.13 24.64
C TRP A 131 5.29 -7.18 23.17
N ALA A 132 5.38 -6.04 22.48
CA ALA A 132 5.74 -5.93 21.07
C ALA A 132 7.27 -6.02 20.85
N ASN A 133 7.88 -7.11 21.34
CA ASN A 133 9.28 -7.41 21.10
C ASN A 133 9.52 -7.87 19.65
N THR A 134 10.79 -8.03 19.26
CA THR A 134 11.20 -8.41 17.89
C THR A 134 10.51 -9.66 17.36
N LEU A 135 10.27 -10.67 18.20
CA LEU A 135 9.58 -11.90 17.77
C LEU A 135 8.12 -11.61 17.43
N VAL A 136 7.43 -10.84 18.27
CA VAL A 136 6.04 -10.43 18.03
C VAL A 136 5.93 -9.55 16.78
N LEU A 137 6.83 -8.58 16.62
CA LEU A 137 6.87 -7.72 15.43
C LEU A 137 7.09 -8.54 14.14
N SER A 138 7.94 -9.57 14.19
CA SER A 138 8.13 -10.48 13.06
C SER A 138 6.87 -11.27 12.71
N GLN A 139 6.10 -11.73 13.71
CA GLN A 139 4.83 -12.42 13.48
C GLN A 139 3.76 -11.48 12.93
N LEU A 140 3.72 -10.23 13.39
CA LEU A 140 2.82 -9.20 12.85
C LEU A 140 3.18 -8.85 11.41
N GLN A 141 4.46 -8.76 11.06
CA GLN A 141 4.88 -8.55 9.67
C GLN A 141 4.48 -9.73 8.78
N GLN A 142 4.60 -10.97 9.27
CA GLN A 142 4.15 -12.15 8.54
C GLN A 142 2.64 -12.12 8.28
N ILE A 143 1.84 -11.72 9.28
CA ILE A 143 0.39 -11.52 9.11
C ILE A 143 0.11 -10.44 8.07
N ALA A 144 0.81 -9.32 8.10
CA ALA A 144 0.63 -8.25 7.13
C ALA A 144 0.93 -8.72 5.70
N ASP A 145 2.04 -9.43 5.50
CA ASP A 145 2.43 -9.98 4.20
C ASP A 145 1.41 -11.01 3.69
N LEU A 146 0.98 -11.96 4.53
CA LEU A 146 -0.02 -12.96 4.17
C LEU A 146 -1.39 -12.32 3.85
N SER A 147 -1.83 -11.37 4.66
CA SER A 147 -3.07 -10.62 4.41
C SER A 147 -3.03 -9.91 3.08
N PHE A 148 -1.95 -9.17 2.78
CA PHE A 148 -1.80 -8.50 1.50
C PHE A 148 -1.77 -9.48 0.33
N TYR A 149 -1.02 -10.56 0.46
CA TYR A 149 -0.93 -11.59 -0.57
C TYR A 149 -2.31 -12.17 -0.90
N HIS A 150 -3.06 -12.65 0.09
CA HIS A 150 -4.35 -13.27 -0.19
C HIS A 150 -5.44 -12.27 -0.60
N LEU A 151 -5.35 -11.01 -0.17
CA LEU A 151 -6.35 -9.99 -0.52
C LEU A 151 -6.13 -9.37 -1.90
N PHE A 152 -4.90 -9.33 -2.39
CA PHE A 152 -4.55 -8.59 -3.62
C PHE A 152 -3.86 -9.42 -4.70
N ASN A 153 -3.60 -10.71 -4.46
CA ASN A 153 -2.99 -11.63 -5.42
C ASN A 153 -4.00 -12.54 -6.14
N SER A 154 -5.18 -12.01 -6.51
CA SER A 154 -6.13 -12.71 -7.39
C SER A 154 -6.38 -11.94 -8.68
N PHE A 155 -6.84 -12.62 -9.72
CA PHE A 155 -7.16 -11.98 -11.00
C PHE A 155 -8.22 -10.90 -10.82
N GLU A 156 -9.26 -11.17 -10.03
CA GLU A 156 -10.40 -10.30 -9.78
C GLU A 156 -9.99 -9.03 -9.02
N THR A 157 -9.29 -9.19 -7.89
CA THR A 157 -8.83 -8.06 -7.06
C THR A 157 -7.85 -7.19 -7.83
N SER A 158 -6.91 -7.81 -8.53
CA SER A 158 -5.93 -7.12 -9.38
C SER A 158 -6.61 -6.38 -10.52
N ARG A 159 -7.61 -6.98 -11.17
CA ARG A 159 -8.35 -6.34 -12.27
C ARG A 159 -9.12 -5.10 -11.79
N ILE A 160 -9.74 -5.13 -10.62
CA ILE A 160 -10.53 -4.00 -10.11
C ILE A 160 -9.63 -2.85 -9.67
N ILE A 161 -8.52 -3.16 -8.99
CA ILE A 161 -7.62 -2.14 -8.43
C ILE A 161 -6.64 -1.63 -9.49
N ALA A 162 -5.91 -2.53 -10.16
CA ALA A 162 -4.89 -2.16 -11.13
C ALA A 162 -5.46 -1.87 -12.52
N GLY A 163 -6.51 -2.58 -12.94
CA GLY A 163 -7.05 -2.51 -14.30
C GLY A 163 -7.34 -1.10 -14.81
N PRO A 164 -8.03 -0.22 -14.06
CA PRO A 164 -8.25 1.17 -14.48
C PRO A 164 -6.96 1.95 -14.73
N ILE A 165 -5.95 1.79 -13.88
CA ILE A 165 -4.66 2.47 -13.98
C ILE A 165 -3.86 1.91 -15.17
N ILE A 166 -3.84 0.58 -15.34
CA ILE A 166 -3.19 -0.06 -16.48
C ILE A 166 -3.85 0.35 -17.79
N ARG A 167 -5.18 0.46 -17.84
CA ARG A 167 -5.91 0.96 -19.01
C ARG A 167 -5.46 2.38 -19.36
N ASP A 168 -5.42 3.30 -18.40
CA ASP A 168 -4.97 4.68 -18.65
C ASP A 168 -3.50 4.73 -19.14
N ILE A 169 -2.61 3.92 -18.57
CA ILE A 169 -1.21 3.80 -19.04
C ILE A 169 -1.18 3.33 -20.50
N MET A 170 -1.91 2.25 -20.82
CA MET A 170 -1.93 1.69 -22.17
C MET A 170 -2.56 2.63 -23.20
N GLU A 171 -3.62 3.35 -22.83
CA GLU A 171 -4.21 4.40 -23.67
C GLU A 171 -3.23 5.54 -23.90
N ASN A 172 -2.50 5.98 -22.88
CA ASN A 172 -1.45 6.98 -23.01
C ASN A 172 -0.33 6.54 -23.97
N ILE A 173 0.14 5.29 -23.85
CA ILE A 173 1.15 4.71 -24.75
C ILE A 173 0.64 4.66 -26.20
N ARG A 174 -0.59 4.17 -26.43
CA ARG A 174 -1.19 4.12 -27.78
C ARG A 174 -1.35 5.51 -28.41
N ASN A 175 -1.71 6.51 -27.63
CA ASN A 175 -1.83 7.88 -28.11
C ASN A 175 -0.46 8.44 -28.55
N ILE A 176 0.62 8.14 -27.81
CA ILE A 176 1.99 8.55 -28.19
C ILE A 176 2.41 7.86 -29.49
N ILE A 177 2.23 6.53 -29.59
CA ILE A 177 2.64 5.75 -30.77
C ILE A 177 1.87 6.17 -32.03
N SER A 178 0.59 6.56 -31.88
CA SER A 178 -0.23 7.02 -33.01
C SER A 178 0.01 8.47 -33.41
N ASN A 179 1.05 9.13 -32.90
CA ASN A 179 1.35 10.55 -33.11
C ASN A 179 0.16 11.49 -32.82
N LYS A 180 -0.78 11.07 -31.98
CA LYS A 180 -1.78 12.00 -31.43
C LYS A 180 -1.04 12.93 -30.49
N SER A 181 -1.28 14.23 -30.60
CA SER A 181 -0.61 15.22 -29.75
C SER A 181 -0.82 14.84 -28.29
N ASN A 182 0.24 14.40 -27.62
CA ASN A 182 0.20 14.17 -26.19
C ASN A 182 0.87 15.35 -25.50
N ARG A 183 0.09 16.06 -24.68
CA ARG A 183 0.58 17.20 -23.92
C ARG A 183 1.56 16.77 -22.81
N TRP A 184 1.50 15.50 -22.38
CA TRP A 184 2.15 15.05 -21.15
C TRP A 184 3.38 14.20 -21.43
N LYS A 185 4.52 14.59 -20.85
CA LYS A 185 5.77 13.81 -20.88
C LYS A 185 5.87 12.79 -19.74
N ALA A 186 5.07 12.97 -18.68
CA ALA A 186 4.98 12.05 -17.55
C ALA A 186 3.59 12.14 -16.91
N LYS A 187 3.04 11.00 -16.48
CA LYS A 187 1.87 10.92 -15.61
C LYS A 187 2.30 10.32 -14.27
N ILE A 188 1.89 10.96 -13.17
CA ILE A 188 2.28 10.56 -11.82
C ILE A 188 1.01 10.21 -11.05
N TYR A 189 0.97 8.99 -10.51
CA TYR A 189 -0.16 8.50 -9.72
C TYR A 189 0.31 8.25 -8.29
N SER A 190 -0.29 8.97 -7.34
CA SER A 190 -0.17 8.72 -5.91
C SER A 190 -1.22 7.69 -5.50
N GLY A 191 -0.79 6.60 -4.87
CA GLY A 191 -1.66 5.51 -4.44
C GLY A 191 -1.26 4.95 -3.09
N HIS A 192 -1.69 3.73 -2.84
CA HIS A 192 -1.44 2.98 -1.61
C HIS A 192 -0.59 1.74 -1.89
N ASP A 193 -0.16 1.06 -0.83
CA ASP A 193 0.43 -0.29 -0.89
C ASP A 193 -0.46 -1.24 -1.68
N ALA A 194 -1.78 -1.24 -1.45
CA ALA A 194 -2.73 -2.05 -2.20
C ALA A 194 -2.65 -1.77 -3.72
N THR A 195 -2.45 -0.52 -4.13
CA THR A 195 -2.29 -0.15 -5.55
C THR A 195 -1.03 -0.76 -6.14
N ILE A 196 0.11 -0.65 -5.44
CA ILE A 196 1.39 -1.18 -5.91
C ILE A 196 1.34 -2.71 -5.97
N PHE A 197 0.81 -3.35 -4.94
CA PHE A 197 0.70 -4.81 -4.86
C PHE A 197 -0.21 -5.35 -5.97
N ALA A 198 -1.41 -4.78 -6.15
CA ALA A 198 -2.34 -5.21 -7.19
C ALA A 198 -1.75 -5.07 -8.61
N ILE A 199 -0.92 -4.06 -8.86
CA ILE A 199 -0.23 -3.92 -10.15
C ILE A 199 0.84 -5.00 -10.32
N LEU A 200 1.63 -5.28 -9.28
CA LEU A 200 2.62 -6.36 -9.31
C LEU A 200 1.95 -7.73 -9.54
N SER A 201 0.82 -7.97 -8.88
CA SER A 201 -0.02 -9.16 -9.10
C SER A 201 -0.58 -9.21 -10.52
N TYR A 202 -1.10 -8.09 -11.05
CA TYR A 202 -1.59 -7.99 -12.43
C TYR A 202 -0.52 -8.40 -13.46
N PHE A 203 0.74 -8.04 -13.21
CA PHE A 203 1.89 -8.44 -14.04
C PHE A 203 2.51 -9.79 -13.66
N GLN A 204 1.92 -10.53 -12.71
CA GLN A 204 2.41 -11.82 -12.22
C GLN A 204 3.87 -11.76 -11.75
N ALA A 205 4.25 -10.68 -11.07
CA ALA A 205 5.62 -10.41 -10.64
C ALA A 205 6.08 -11.26 -9.44
N ASN A 206 5.24 -12.16 -8.91
CA ASN A 206 5.51 -13.02 -7.75
C ASN A 206 5.97 -12.26 -6.49
N TYR A 207 5.47 -11.04 -6.29
CA TYR A 207 5.77 -10.23 -5.11
C TYR A 207 4.85 -10.64 -3.95
N ILE A 208 5.43 -10.90 -2.77
CA ILE A 208 4.69 -11.49 -1.64
C ILE A 208 4.64 -10.61 -0.39
N HIS A 209 5.39 -9.51 -0.37
CA HIS A 209 5.51 -8.65 0.82
C HIS A 209 4.57 -7.45 0.73
N GLN A 210 4.18 -6.83 1.84
CA GLN A 210 3.55 -5.51 1.77
C GLN A 210 4.54 -4.48 1.17
N PRO A 211 4.16 -3.68 0.16
CA PRO A 211 5.05 -2.67 -0.43
C PRO A 211 5.49 -1.63 0.62
N PRO A 212 6.79 -1.38 0.85
CA PRO A 212 7.26 -0.38 1.80
C PRO A 212 6.82 1.05 1.49
N TYR A 213 6.89 1.96 2.47
CA TYR A 213 6.61 3.38 2.23
C TYR A 213 7.45 3.95 1.08
N SER A 214 6.83 4.80 0.26
CA SER A 214 7.44 5.39 -0.94
C SER A 214 7.90 4.39 -2.01
N SER A 215 7.50 3.11 -1.94
CA SER A 215 7.69 2.16 -3.04
C SER A 215 7.09 2.70 -4.33
N THR A 216 7.81 2.59 -5.45
CA THR A 216 7.43 3.22 -6.72
C THR A 216 7.61 2.26 -7.89
N LEU A 217 6.59 2.17 -8.74
CA LEU A 217 6.65 1.49 -10.04
C LEU A 217 6.81 2.51 -11.16
N PHE A 218 7.82 2.32 -12.00
CA PHE A 218 8.11 3.14 -13.18
C PHE A 218 7.72 2.39 -14.46
N PHE A 219 6.97 3.06 -15.33
CA PHE A 219 6.60 2.57 -16.66
C PHE A 219 7.20 3.53 -17.68
N ASP A 220 8.33 3.15 -18.26
CA ASP A 220 9.10 3.97 -19.18
C ASP A 220 8.88 3.49 -20.62
N LEU A 221 8.48 4.40 -21.51
CA LEU A 221 8.34 4.13 -22.96
C LEU A 221 9.59 4.67 -23.68
N TYR A 222 10.31 3.78 -24.37
CA TYR A 222 11.50 4.12 -25.15
C TYR A 222 11.22 3.97 -26.65
N HIS A 223 11.77 4.89 -27.45
CA HIS A 223 11.91 4.71 -28.90
C HIS A 223 13.32 4.17 -29.17
N ILE A 224 13.41 2.98 -29.75
CA ILE A 224 14.67 2.37 -30.15
C ILE A 224 14.79 2.56 -31.67
N PRO A 225 15.71 3.40 -32.17
CA PRO A 225 15.96 3.51 -33.59
C PRO A 225 16.41 2.16 -34.15
N GLY A 226 15.78 1.73 -35.24
CA GLY A 226 16.25 0.60 -36.05
C GLY A 226 17.47 0.96 -36.89
#